data_AF-A0A8J3I320-F1
#
_entry.id   AF-A0A8J3I320-F1
#
_cell.length_a   1.000
_cell.length_b   1.000
_cell.length_c   1.000
_cell.angle_alpha   90.00
_cell.angle_beta   90.00
_cell.angle_gamma   90.00
#
_symmetry.space_group_name_H-M   'P 1'
#
loop_
_entity.id
_entity.type
_entity.pdbx_description
1 polymer ?
#
loop_
_entity_poly.entity_id
_entity_poly.type
_entity_poly.pdbx_seq_one_letter_code
_entity_poly.pdbx_strand_id
1 'polypeptide(L)'
;MPEALPIPGYFSNSPFHLDTHASLRFSAAETMEMCVMVAGQPIALAKGYFSIQTHTRTSALLSCFGLKEYAPTSVDACQGQPVGTLESFSVMVSCEQDAFAFKQPPQGDDWNADEWPCVLYRVRYAFAFDPLSRLQRDNASTSSGMGSEASTTGYYYRQNDMQKLTIGQLKKLDIFTK
;
A
#
# COMPACT_ATOMS: atom_id res chain seq x y z
N MET A 1 27.01 -3.02 -10.54
CA MET A 1 26.54 -2.95 -9.14
C MET A 1 25.07 -3.35 -9.12
N PRO A 2 24.58 -4.10 -8.11
CA PRO A 2 23.16 -4.40 -8.01
C PRO A 2 22.38 -3.10 -7.82
N GLU A 3 21.35 -2.86 -8.63
CA GLU A 3 20.45 -1.73 -8.46
C GLU A 3 19.65 -1.91 -7.15
N ALA A 4 19.55 -0.84 -6.35
CA ALA A 4 18.89 -0.90 -5.05
C ALA A 4 17.39 -1.15 -5.22
N LEU A 5 16.76 -1.77 -4.21
CA LEU A 5 15.33 -1.99 -4.20
C LEU A 5 14.58 -0.64 -4.35
N PRO A 6 13.72 -0.45 -5.38
CA PRO A 6 13.13 0.85 -5.68
C PRO A 6 11.97 1.18 -4.74
N ILE A 7 12.31 1.59 -3.52
CA ILE A 7 11.34 1.90 -2.45
C ILE A 7 10.64 3.26 -2.60
N PRO A 8 11.26 4.37 -3.05
CA PRO A 8 10.52 5.62 -3.21
C PRO A 8 9.34 5.46 -4.17
N GLY A 9 8.14 5.88 -3.77
CA GLY A 9 6.93 5.73 -4.57
C GLY A 9 5.64 5.78 -3.76
N TYR A 10 4.52 5.66 -4.47
CA TYR A 10 3.20 5.50 -3.88
C TYR A 10 2.77 4.04 -3.98
N PHE A 11 2.37 3.47 -2.86
CA PHE A 11 2.04 2.06 -2.68
C PHE A 11 0.63 1.94 -2.11
N SER A 12 -0.14 0.99 -2.61
CA SER A 12 -1.49 0.71 -2.12
C SER A 12 -1.61 -0.78 -1.81
N ASN A 13 -2.29 -1.11 -0.72
CA ASN A 13 -2.63 -2.50 -0.39
C ASN A 13 -3.77 -3.05 -1.26
N SER A 14 -4.49 -2.16 -1.95
CA SER A 14 -5.53 -2.50 -2.90
C SER A 14 -5.14 -2.05 -4.30
N PRO A 15 -5.29 -2.92 -5.33
CA PRO A 15 -5.07 -2.54 -6.73
C PRO A 15 -6.12 -1.55 -7.24
N PHE A 16 -7.23 -1.39 -6.52
CA PHE A 16 -8.30 -0.45 -6.82
C PHE A 16 -8.52 0.49 -5.64
N HIS A 17 -8.71 1.77 -5.91
CA HIS A 17 -9.23 2.72 -4.92
C HIS A 17 -10.74 2.44 -4.72
N LEU A 18 -11.04 1.34 -4.04
CA LEU A 18 -12.38 1.06 -3.55
C LEU A 18 -12.68 1.96 -2.34
N ASP A 19 -13.90 1.86 -1.84
CA ASP A 19 -14.38 2.65 -0.70
C ASP A 19 -13.36 2.63 0.44
N THR A 20 -12.75 1.48 0.75
CA THR A 20 -11.63 1.42 1.70
C THR A 20 -10.34 1.10 0.98
N HIS A 21 -9.31 1.94 1.15
CA HIS A 21 -7.97 1.61 0.70
C HIS A 21 -6.91 2.19 1.63
N ALA A 22 -5.78 1.49 1.70
CA ALA A 22 -4.70 1.78 2.61
C ALA A 22 -3.41 1.96 1.79
N SER A 23 -2.64 3.00 2.10
CA SER A 23 -1.52 3.40 1.28
C SER A 23 -0.30 3.85 2.07
N LEU A 24 0.85 3.63 1.46
CA LEU A 24 2.15 4.06 1.93
C LEU A 24 2.77 4.93 0.83
N ARG A 25 3.35 6.06 1.21
CA ARG A 25 4.12 6.89 0.28
C ARG A 25 5.50 7.11 0.86
N PHE A 26 6.51 6.81 0.06
CA PHE A 26 7.93 7.03 0.40
C PHE A 26 8.48 8.02 -0.62
N SER A 27 9.03 9.15 -0.15
CA SER A 27 9.63 10.15 -1.04
C SER A 27 11.11 9.89 -1.26
N ALA A 28 11.69 10.49 -2.30
CA ALA A 28 13.14 10.48 -2.50
C ALA A 28 13.89 11.32 -1.44
N ALA A 29 13.18 12.18 -0.71
CA ALA A 29 13.72 13.02 0.37
C ALA A 29 13.58 12.33 1.75
N GLU A 30 13.47 11.00 1.78
CA GLU A 30 13.41 10.20 3.02
C GLU A 30 12.22 10.53 3.93
N THR A 31 11.15 11.10 3.36
CA THR A 31 9.88 11.30 4.07
C THR A 31 8.88 10.21 3.73
N MET A 32 8.03 9.86 4.69
CA MET A 32 6.98 8.88 4.49
C MET A 32 5.61 9.37 4.95
N GLU A 33 4.58 8.82 4.33
CA GLU A 33 3.18 9.01 4.68
C GLU A 33 2.49 7.65 4.71
N MET A 34 1.65 7.44 5.73
CA MET A 34 0.83 6.27 5.95
C MET A 34 -0.61 6.73 6.04
N CYS A 35 -1.49 6.21 5.19
CA CYS A 35 -2.87 6.70 5.11
C CYS A 35 -3.85 5.53 4.96
N VAL A 36 -4.91 5.54 5.77
CA VAL A 36 -6.07 4.68 5.60
C VAL A 36 -7.26 5.56 5.23
N MET A 37 -7.89 5.27 4.10
CA MET A 37 -9.05 6.00 3.61
C MET A 37 -10.30 5.12 3.60
N VAL A 38 -11.44 5.73 3.93
CA VAL A 38 -12.80 5.15 3.78
C VAL A 38 -13.70 6.16 3.07
N ALA A 39 -14.40 5.73 2.03
CA ALA A 39 -15.24 6.55 1.15
C ALA A 39 -14.56 7.84 0.67
N GLY A 40 -13.25 7.77 0.36
CA GLY A 40 -12.45 8.92 -0.08
C GLY A 40 -12.06 9.91 1.03
N GLN A 41 -12.32 9.59 2.29
CA GLN A 41 -11.91 10.39 3.44
C GLN A 41 -10.81 9.67 4.24
N PRO A 42 -9.72 10.36 4.63
CA PRO A 42 -8.72 9.75 5.49
C PRO A 42 -9.33 9.51 6.87
N ILE A 43 -9.24 8.29 7.38
CA ILE A 43 -9.66 7.93 8.74
C ILE A 43 -8.47 7.73 9.69
N ALA A 44 -7.27 7.56 9.13
CA ALA A 44 -6.02 7.55 9.87
C ALA A 44 -4.89 8.03 8.96
N LEU A 45 -4.02 8.88 9.51
CA LEU A 45 -2.93 9.47 8.76
C LEU A 45 -1.73 9.70 9.67
N ALA A 46 -0.56 9.23 9.25
CA ALA A 46 0.70 9.63 9.86
C ALA A 46 1.76 9.98 8.83
N LYS A 47 2.67 10.85 9.23
CA LYS A 47 3.82 11.27 8.44
C LYS A 47 5.08 11.20 9.28
N GLY A 48 6.21 10.93 8.64
CA GLY A 48 7.50 10.94 9.32
C GLY A 48 8.63 10.75 8.33
N TYR A 49 9.68 10.08 8.79
CA TYR A 49 10.89 9.83 8.02
C TYR A 49 11.15 8.34 7.93
N PHE A 50 11.92 7.96 6.93
CA PHE A 50 12.37 6.59 6.77
C PHE A 50 13.81 6.52 6.29
N SER A 51 14.48 5.42 6.59
CA SER A 51 15.76 5.06 5.99
C SER A 51 15.70 3.63 5.45
N ILE A 52 16.56 3.34 4.47
CA ILE A 52 16.63 2.05 3.80
C ILE A 52 18.00 1.43 4.04
N GLN A 53 18.02 0.22 4.60
CA GLN A 53 19.20 -0.64 4.60
C GLN A 53 18.97 -1.81 3.62
N THR A 54 19.60 -1.74 2.45
CA THR A 54 19.46 -2.77 1.42
C THR A 54 20.21 -4.04 1.85
N HIS A 55 19.53 -5.18 1.89
CA HIS A 55 20.13 -6.48 2.22
C HIS A 55 20.45 -7.28 0.96
N THR A 56 19.53 -7.29 -0.01
CA THR A 56 19.70 -7.99 -1.29
C THR A 56 19.12 -7.14 -2.42
N ARG A 57 19.15 -7.65 -3.66
CA ARG A 57 18.50 -7.00 -4.82
C ARG A 57 16.99 -6.87 -4.67
N THR A 58 16.38 -7.75 -3.86
CA THR A 58 14.92 -7.84 -3.72
C THR A 58 14.47 -7.66 -2.28
N SER A 59 15.35 -7.29 -1.35
CA SER A 59 14.96 -7.07 0.04
C SER A 59 15.75 -5.96 0.73
N ALA A 60 15.06 -5.24 1.61
CA ALA A 60 15.63 -4.18 2.43
C ALA A 60 14.96 -4.15 3.81
N LEU A 61 15.67 -3.62 4.81
CA LEU A 61 15.10 -3.19 6.06
C LEU A 61 14.70 -1.73 5.93
N LEU A 62 13.44 -1.43 6.18
CA LEU A 62 12.93 -0.06 6.28
C LEU A 62 12.82 0.32 7.75
N SER A 63 13.50 1.38 8.14
CA SER A 63 13.39 1.97 9.48
C SER A 63 12.58 3.25 9.40
N CYS A 64 11.42 3.26 10.06
CA CYS A 64 10.46 4.36 10.06
C CYS A 64 10.53 5.07 11.43
N PHE A 65 10.68 6.39 11.43
CA PHE A 65 10.91 7.16 12.66
C PHE A 65 10.34 8.59 12.59
N GLY A 66 10.23 9.23 13.76
CA GLY A 66 9.68 10.59 13.86
C GLY A 66 8.22 10.69 13.39
N LEU A 67 7.47 9.60 13.52
CA LEU A 67 6.12 9.46 13.00
C LEU A 67 5.14 10.29 13.84
N LYS A 68 4.43 11.20 13.18
CA LYS A 68 3.39 12.04 13.77
C LYS A 68 2.05 11.69 13.17
N GLU A 69 1.06 11.51 14.03
CA GLU A 69 -0.32 11.24 13.65
C GLU A 69 -1.09 12.54 13.47
N TYR A 70 -1.99 12.58 12.49
CA TYR A 70 -2.79 13.74 12.13
C TYR A 70 -4.28 13.41 12.21
N ALA A 71 -5.07 14.41 12.62
CA ALA A 71 -6.51 14.27 12.68
C ALA A 71 -7.09 13.94 11.28
N PRO A 72 -8.03 12.98 11.17
CA PRO A 72 -8.75 12.62 9.94
C PRO A 72 -9.39 13.79 9.17
N THR A 73 -9.68 14.89 9.86
CA THR A 73 -10.43 16.03 9.31
C THR A 73 -9.56 17.10 8.65
N SER A 74 -8.23 17.02 8.74
CA SER A 74 -7.38 18.02 8.10
C SER A 74 -7.27 17.72 6.60
N VAL A 75 -8.13 18.35 5.81
CA VAL A 75 -8.10 18.35 4.33
C VAL A 75 -6.73 18.76 3.80
N ASP A 76 -5.98 19.55 4.58
CA ASP A 76 -4.57 19.83 4.42
C ASP A 76 -3.74 19.30 5.60
N ALA A 77 -3.48 17.99 5.61
CA ALA A 77 -2.56 17.38 6.58
C ALA A 77 -1.12 17.90 6.47
N CYS A 78 -0.81 18.74 5.48
CA CYS A 78 0.46 19.48 5.41
C CYS A 78 0.47 20.71 6.33
N GLN A 79 -0.70 21.17 6.80
CA GLN A 79 -0.87 22.36 7.64
C GLN A 79 -1.52 22.07 9.00
N GLY A 80 -2.15 20.89 9.18
CA GLY A 80 -2.72 20.46 10.45
C GLY A 80 -1.64 20.23 11.53
N GLN A 81 -2.00 20.48 12.79
CA GLN A 81 -1.15 20.11 13.91
C GLN A 81 -1.23 18.59 14.16
N PRO A 82 -0.11 17.94 14.51
CA PRO A 82 -0.11 16.53 14.86
C PRO A 82 -0.90 16.32 16.16
N VAL A 83 -1.71 15.26 16.20
CA VAL A 83 -2.53 14.87 17.37
C VAL A 83 -1.81 13.85 18.25
N GLY A 84 -0.80 13.18 17.72
CA GLY A 84 -0.08 12.12 18.40
C GLY A 84 1.29 11.85 17.78
N THR A 85 2.07 11.01 18.46
CA THR A 85 3.36 10.49 17.97
C THR A 85 3.31 8.98 18.02
N LEU A 86 3.70 8.33 16.94
CA LEU A 86 3.79 6.87 16.87
C LEU A 86 5.22 6.43 17.17
N GLU A 87 5.34 5.26 17.79
CA GLU A 87 6.63 4.62 18.01
C GLU A 87 7.35 4.36 16.68
N SER A 88 8.67 4.53 16.69
CA SER A 88 9.50 4.13 15.56
C SER A 88 9.46 2.61 15.41
N PHE A 89 9.54 2.13 14.18
CA PHE A 89 9.55 0.70 13.90
C PHE A 89 10.49 0.40 12.73
N SER A 90 10.90 -0.85 12.61
CA SER A 90 11.59 -1.33 11.42
C SER A 90 10.88 -2.56 10.87
N VAL A 91 10.81 -2.66 9.54
CA VAL A 91 10.11 -3.72 8.85
C VAL A 91 10.95 -4.21 7.68
N MET A 92 11.08 -5.53 7.56
CA MET A 92 11.66 -6.14 6.37
C MET A 92 10.66 -6.07 5.23
N VAL A 93 11.10 -5.53 4.10
CA VAL A 93 10.34 -5.52 2.85
C VAL A 93 11.05 -6.37 1.82
N SER A 94 10.29 -7.17 1.10
CA SER A 94 10.75 -7.96 -0.03
C SER A 94 9.94 -7.66 -1.28
N CYS A 95 10.59 -7.67 -2.43
CA CYS A 95 9.99 -7.49 -3.74
C CYS A 95 9.83 -8.85 -4.39
N GLU A 96 8.60 -9.17 -4.74
CA GLU A 96 8.23 -10.41 -5.41
C GLU A 96 7.87 -10.11 -6.86
N GLN A 97 8.55 -10.79 -7.78
CA GLN A 97 8.34 -10.67 -9.22
C GLN A 97 7.40 -11.78 -9.69
N ASP A 98 6.19 -11.41 -10.08
CA ASP A 98 5.15 -12.32 -10.60
C ASP A 98 4.07 -11.48 -11.33
N ALA A 99 3.16 -12.12 -12.04
CA ALA A 99 2.01 -11.46 -12.66
C ALA A 99 0.82 -11.38 -11.68
N PHE A 100 0.51 -10.17 -11.23
CA PHE A 100 -0.64 -9.88 -10.38
C PHE A 100 -1.67 -9.10 -11.19
N ALA A 101 -2.61 -9.83 -11.80
CA ALA A 101 -3.67 -9.25 -12.60
C ALA A 101 -5.00 -9.23 -11.84
N PHE A 102 -5.71 -8.11 -11.88
CA PHE A 102 -6.99 -7.91 -11.20
C PHE A 102 -8.01 -7.31 -12.16
N LYS A 103 -9.26 -7.80 -12.09
CA LYS A 103 -10.38 -7.23 -12.85
C LYS A 103 -10.89 -5.96 -12.18
N GLN A 104 -11.04 -4.89 -12.94
CA GLN A 104 -11.68 -3.68 -12.42
C GLN A 104 -13.18 -3.92 -12.19
N PRO A 105 -13.80 -3.23 -11.21
CA PRO A 105 -15.26 -3.22 -11.07
C PRO A 105 -15.93 -2.75 -12.37
N PRO A 106 -17.09 -3.32 -12.73
CA PRO A 106 -17.81 -2.91 -13.93
C PRO A 106 -18.23 -1.44 -13.87
N GLN A 107 -18.12 -0.73 -14.99
CA GLN A 107 -18.69 0.61 -15.16
C GLN A 107 -19.81 0.53 -16.21
N GLY A 108 -21.02 0.13 -15.81
CA GLY A 108 -22.19 0.01 -16.68
C GLY A 108 -22.51 -1.42 -17.15
N ASP A 109 -23.57 -1.55 -17.95
CA ASP A 109 -24.30 -2.82 -18.10
C ASP A 109 -24.01 -3.62 -19.39
N ASP A 110 -23.21 -3.10 -20.31
CA ASP A 110 -23.05 -3.70 -21.66
C ASP A 110 -21.57 -3.92 -22.03
N TRP A 111 -20.95 -4.94 -21.44
CA TRP A 111 -19.52 -5.22 -21.60
C TRP A 111 -19.24 -6.49 -22.40
N ASN A 112 -18.36 -6.36 -23.40
CA ASN A 112 -17.72 -7.50 -24.03
C ASN A 112 -16.74 -8.17 -23.05
N ALA A 113 -16.88 -9.49 -22.86
CA ALA A 113 -16.10 -10.26 -21.89
C ALA A 113 -14.57 -10.19 -22.11
N ASP A 114 -14.11 -10.00 -23.35
CA ASP A 114 -12.67 -9.86 -23.66
C ASP A 114 -12.15 -8.42 -23.56
N GLU A 115 -13.04 -7.43 -23.46
CA GLU A 115 -12.70 -6.01 -23.30
C GLU A 115 -12.70 -5.57 -21.83
N TRP A 116 -13.05 -6.49 -20.92
CA TRP A 116 -13.15 -6.17 -19.50
C TRP A 116 -11.85 -5.55 -18.97
N PRO A 117 -11.90 -4.34 -18.37
CA PRO A 117 -10.71 -3.63 -17.95
C PRO A 117 -10.05 -4.31 -16.75
N CYS A 118 -8.74 -4.44 -16.81
CA CYS A 118 -7.91 -5.08 -15.81
C CYS A 118 -6.69 -4.20 -15.50
N VAL A 119 -6.12 -4.42 -14.31
CA VAL A 119 -4.81 -3.89 -13.94
C VAL A 119 -3.85 -5.04 -13.75
N LEU A 120 -2.60 -4.84 -14.19
CA LEU A 120 -1.51 -5.78 -14.03
C LEU A 120 -0.36 -5.10 -13.30
N TYR A 121 0.12 -5.75 -12.25
CA TYR A 121 1.40 -5.45 -11.62
C TYR A 121 2.36 -6.62 -11.87
N ARG A 122 3.61 -6.31 -12.20
CA ARG A 122 4.69 -7.32 -12.36
C ARG A 122 5.50 -7.52 -11.08
N VAL A 123 5.23 -6.69 -10.09
CA VAL A 123 5.94 -6.64 -8.83
C VAL A 123 4.93 -6.36 -7.72
N ARG A 124 5.06 -7.06 -6.60
CA ARG A 124 4.46 -6.67 -5.32
C ARG A 124 5.52 -6.57 -4.24
N TYR A 125 5.23 -5.79 -3.21
CA TYR A 125 6.09 -5.57 -2.06
C TYR A 125 5.44 -6.22 -0.84
N ALA A 126 6.11 -7.22 -0.29
CA ALA A 126 5.68 -7.95 0.89
C ALA A 126 6.44 -7.44 2.12
N PHE A 127 5.72 -6.84 3.04
CA PHE A 127 6.22 -6.35 4.32
C PHE A 127 6.02 -7.43 5.37
N ALA A 128 7.05 -7.77 6.13
CA ALA A 128 7.01 -8.84 7.13
C ALA A 128 5.85 -8.70 8.13
N PHE A 129 5.45 -7.47 8.43
CA PHE A 129 4.18 -7.12 9.07
C PHE A 129 3.57 -5.92 8.35
N ASP A 130 2.25 -5.77 8.40
CA ASP A 130 1.57 -4.61 7.82
C ASP A 130 1.98 -3.31 8.54
N PRO A 131 2.67 -2.37 7.88
CA PRO A 131 3.06 -1.11 8.50
C PRO A 131 1.87 -0.26 8.98
N LEU A 132 0.71 -0.40 8.35
CA LEU A 132 -0.50 0.37 8.67
C LEU A 132 -1.21 -0.12 9.93
N SER A 133 -0.92 -1.33 10.41
CA SER A 133 -1.38 -1.81 11.73
C SER A 133 -0.99 -0.85 12.87
N ARG A 134 0.08 -0.07 12.68
CA ARG A 134 0.54 0.95 13.65
C ARG A 134 -0.42 2.12 13.77
N LEU A 135 -1.22 2.41 12.73
CA LEU A 135 -2.27 3.43 12.74
C LEU A 135 -3.60 2.95 13.32
N GLN A 136 -3.80 1.64 13.42
CA GLN A 136 -5.09 1.06 13.80
C GLN A 136 -5.20 0.74 15.30
N ARG A 137 -4.12 0.95 16.08
CA ARG A 137 -4.04 0.56 17.50
C ARG A 137 -5.14 1.20 18.37
N ASP A 138 -5.62 2.40 18.05
CA ASP A 138 -6.55 3.13 18.92
C ASP A 138 -8.04 2.91 18.58
N ASN A 139 -8.36 2.29 17.44
CA ASN A 139 -9.76 2.02 17.05
C ASN A 139 -10.32 0.69 17.62
N ALA A 140 -9.52 -0.08 18.35
CA ALA A 140 -9.91 -1.37 18.94
C ALA A 140 -10.97 -1.30 20.06
N SER A 141 -11.50 -0.11 20.36
CA SER A 141 -12.56 0.07 21.38
C SER A 141 -13.98 -0.15 20.86
N THR A 142 -14.18 -0.45 19.57
CA THR A 142 -15.54 -0.69 19.05
C THR A 142 -15.57 -1.90 18.13
N SER A 143 -16.22 -2.96 18.62
CA SER A 143 -16.59 -4.23 17.96
C SER A 143 -15.54 -5.35 17.86
N SER A 144 -15.42 -6.08 18.98
CA SER A 144 -15.59 -7.54 19.08
C SER A 144 -14.90 -8.48 18.07
N GLY A 145 -13.95 -9.26 18.59
CA GLY A 145 -14.04 -10.72 18.51
C GLY A 145 -12.95 -11.45 17.72
N MET A 146 -12.15 -12.25 18.46
CA MET A 146 -11.29 -13.34 18.03
C MET A 146 -9.91 -13.01 17.45
N GLY A 147 -8.90 -13.16 18.32
CA GLY A 147 -7.77 -14.05 18.03
C GLY A 147 -6.50 -13.40 17.52
N SER A 148 -5.50 -13.35 18.42
CA SER A 148 -4.06 -13.41 18.14
C SER A 148 -3.50 -12.35 17.20
N GLU A 149 -2.60 -11.50 17.72
CA GLU A 149 -1.62 -10.71 16.96
C GLU A 149 -0.76 -11.64 16.08
N ALA A 150 -1.31 -12.13 14.98
CA ALA A 150 -0.54 -12.58 13.86
C ALA A 150 -0.16 -11.32 13.10
N SER A 151 1.11 -10.95 13.18
CA SER A 151 1.80 -10.06 12.26
C SER A 151 1.56 -10.53 10.83
N THR A 152 0.39 -10.22 10.25
CA THR A 152 0.07 -10.61 8.89
C THR A 152 0.92 -9.78 7.95
N THR A 153 1.61 -10.46 7.04
CA THR A 153 2.38 -9.84 5.97
C THR A 153 1.50 -8.85 5.20
N GLY A 154 1.94 -7.61 5.09
CA GLY A 154 1.25 -6.59 4.31
C GLY A 154 1.72 -6.63 2.86
N TYR A 155 0.82 -6.85 1.91
CA TYR A 155 1.14 -6.81 0.48
C TYR A 155 0.75 -5.47 -0.13
N TYR A 156 1.67 -4.87 -0.86
CA TYR A 156 1.50 -3.56 -1.45
C TYR A 156 1.95 -3.54 -2.91
N TYR A 157 1.25 -2.75 -3.73
CA TYR A 157 1.55 -2.55 -5.14
C TYR A 157 1.95 -1.10 -5.37
N ARG A 158 3.11 -0.90 -6.01
CA ARG A 158 3.57 0.43 -6.39
C ARG A 158 2.74 0.92 -7.57
N GLN A 159 2.06 2.05 -7.41
CA GLN A 159 1.07 2.51 -8.38
C GLN A 159 1.69 2.92 -9.72
N ASN A 160 2.93 3.40 -9.72
CA ASN A 160 3.65 3.74 -10.96
C ASN A 160 3.98 2.51 -11.83
N ASP A 161 3.94 1.30 -11.25
CA ASP A 161 4.23 0.06 -11.97
C ASP A 161 2.95 -0.59 -12.54
N MET A 162 1.79 0.07 -12.38
CA MET A 162 0.49 -0.41 -12.85
C MET A 162 0.39 -0.35 -14.38
N GLN A 163 -0.01 -1.45 -15.00
CA GLN A 163 -0.38 -1.51 -16.41
C GLN A 163 -1.89 -1.71 -16.56
N LYS A 164 -2.54 -0.91 -17.40
CA LYS A 164 -3.95 -1.10 -17.75
C LYS A 164 -4.04 -1.98 -18.99
N LEU A 165 -4.79 -3.07 -18.89
CA LEU A 165 -4.98 -4.07 -19.96
C LEU A 165 -6.44 -4.53 -19.98
N THR A 166 -6.84 -5.26 -21.02
CA THR A 166 -8.11 -5.99 -21.05
C THR A 166 -7.92 -7.48 -20.72
N ILE A 167 -9.00 -8.19 -20.37
CA ILE A 167 -8.97 -9.66 -20.22
C ILE A 167 -8.40 -10.34 -21.48
N GLY A 168 -8.80 -9.91 -22.68
CA GLY A 168 -8.30 -10.46 -23.93
C GLY A 168 -6.79 -10.25 -24.12
N GLN A 169 -6.25 -9.11 -23.68
CA GLN A 169 -4.81 -8.85 -23.70
C GLN A 169 -4.06 -9.71 -22.67
N LEU A 170 -4.61 -9.89 -21.47
CA LEU A 170 -4.03 -10.77 -20.45
C LEU A 170 -3.96 -12.24 -20.92
N LYS A 171 -5.03 -12.74 -21.55
CA LYS A 171 -5.06 -14.08 -22.15
C LYS A 171 -3.97 -14.27 -23.22
N LYS A 172 -3.74 -13.27 -24.07
CA LYS A 172 -2.66 -13.30 -25.09
C LYS A 172 -1.26 -13.36 -24.47
N LEU A 173 -1.11 -12.90 -23.23
CA LEU A 173 0.14 -12.94 -22.48
C LEU A 173 0.25 -14.20 -21.60
N ASP A 174 -0.70 -15.13 -21.67
CA ASP A 174 -0.83 -16.30 -20.79
C ASP A 174 -0.89 -15.93 -19.29
N ILE A 175 -1.57 -14.81 -18.99
CA ILE A 175 -1.77 -14.32 -17.63
C ILE A 175 -3.25 -14.44 -17.27
N PHE A 176 -3.50 -15.07 -16.12
CA PHE A 176 -4.84 -15.21 -15.56
C PHE A 176 -5.06 -14.19 -14.44
N THR A 177 -6.27 -13.62 -14.39
CA THR A 177 -6.65 -12.71 -13.30
C THR A 177 -6.82 -13.49 -12.00
N LYS A 178 -6.28 -12.96 -10.91
CA LYS A 178 -6.49 -13.47 -9.54
C LYS A 178 -7.86 -13.04 -9.01
#